data_AF-A0A6G1QSF6-F1
#
_entry.id   AF-A0A6G1QSF6-F1
#
_cell.length_a   1.000
_cell.length_b   1.000
_cell.length_c   1.000
_cell.angle_alpha   90.00
_cell.angle_beta   90.00
_cell.angle_gamma   90.00
#
_symmetry.space_group_name_H-M   'P 1'
#
loop_
_entity.id
_entity.type
_entity.pdbx_description
1 polymer ?
#
loop_
_entity_poly.entity_id
_entity_poly.type
_entity_poly.pdbx_seq_one_letter_code
_entity_poly.pdbx_strand_id
1 'polypeptide(L)'
;MQTRNNRRGHIEHYIEGRHLKLDELKQEVKDFGLTSQYLFKENIPNYPRPEFHVTHLKHDTDREGLTGIRSDGGFRDPGKDSLQLLWWSLVVGPDDVTAAETRLLEKTFPDRTEEQVQMQQSFLGTFATSPAFEETSRLGSYRFTFPLEEVLQAYSQQFCFGAQPVMRVFKTFFYKQEVVHVVVVHSLANQQLFSEYPLLTDDPNAVCVYRDGCFIWRPEAMCETHWYELIERRDEKQMEVKKMVGWGVQYYVWDNVAVGLHMEEGQVLKFDPDRLRENLTICYKGKSQIAREFDSLEDAEQCVRDLWPPAPLTESQKASCKTEPDSSD
;
A
#
# COMPACT_ATOMS: atom_id res chain seq x y z
N MET A 1 5.45 20.00 -10.63
CA MET A 1 4.89 19.68 -9.29
C MET A 1 3.87 20.73 -8.86
N GLN A 2 2.84 20.32 -8.10
CA GLN A 2 1.79 21.17 -7.52
C GLN A 2 1.67 20.93 -6.01
N THR A 3 1.06 21.85 -5.26
CA THR A 3 0.84 21.76 -3.81
C THR A 3 -0.65 21.81 -3.51
N ARG A 4 -1.14 20.93 -2.63
CA ARG A 4 -2.51 21.00 -2.11
C ARG A 4 -2.57 20.68 -0.61
N ASN A 5 -3.64 21.12 0.02
CA ASN A 5 -4.02 20.64 1.35
C ASN A 5 -5.01 19.47 1.18
N ASN A 6 -4.68 18.29 1.70
CA ASN A 6 -5.55 17.13 1.60
C ASN A 6 -6.70 17.20 2.61
N ARG A 7 -7.65 16.24 2.50
CA ARG A 7 -8.86 16.20 3.35
C ARG A 7 -8.56 16.19 4.85
N ARG A 8 -7.34 15.82 5.24
CA ARG A 8 -6.89 15.70 6.63
C ARG A 8 -6.15 16.95 7.14
N GLY A 9 -6.06 18.00 6.32
CA GLY A 9 -5.38 19.22 6.70
C GLY A 9 -3.86 19.16 6.50
N HIS A 10 -3.36 18.17 5.75
CA HIS A 10 -1.94 18.03 5.48
C HIS A 10 -1.57 18.56 4.08
N ILE A 11 -0.49 19.34 4.04
CA ILE A 11 0.10 19.81 2.79
C ILE A 11 0.82 18.63 2.13
N GLU A 12 0.46 18.34 0.88
CA GLU A 12 1.13 17.36 0.04
C GLU A 12 1.50 17.97 -1.31
N HIS A 13 2.55 17.42 -1.92
CA HIS A 13 3.02 17.81 -3.24
C HIS A 13 2.73 16.69 -4.23
N TYR A 14 2.31 17.00 -5.44
CA TYR A 14 1.94 15.97 -6.41
C TYR A 14 2.25 16.34 -7.86
N ILE A 15 2.32 15.31 -8.69
CA ILE A 15 2.51 15.38 -10.14
C ILE A 15 1.50 14.44 -10.78
N GLU A 16 0.65 15.00 -11.63
CA GLU A 16 -0.40 14.29 -12.36
C GLU A 16 0.16 13.48 -13.54
N GLY A 17 -0.53 12.42 -13.92
CA GLY A 17 -0.25 11.60 -15.11
C GLY A 17 1.02 10.76 -15.04
N ARG A 18 1.76 10.75 -13.92
CA ARG A 18 3.06 10.09 -13.82
C ARG A 18 3.23 9.30 -12.53
N HIS A 19 3.74 8.08 -12.65
CA HIS A 19 4.37 7.33 -11.55
C HIS A 19 5.86 7.57 -11.63
N LEU A 20 6.36 8.46 -10.78
CA LEU A 20 7.76 8.89 -10.83
C LEU A 20 8.66 7.88 -10.18
N LYS A 21 9.78 7.58 -10.82
CA LYS A 21 10.92 6.99 -10.12
C LYS A 21 11.53 8.02 -9.19
N LEU A 22 12.24 7.56 -8.19
CA LEU A 22 12.94 8.30 -7.15
C LEU A 22 13.91 9.34 -7.73
N ASP A 23 14.66 9.01 -8.77
CA ASP A 23 15.56 9.98 -9.42
C ASP A 23 14.77 11.09 -10.15
N GLU A 24 13.63 10.74 -10.77
CA GLU A 24 12.74 11.72 -11.37
C GLU A 24 12.06 12.58 -10.31
N LEU A 25 11.63 11.97 -9.20
CA LEU A 25 11.05 12.66 -8.06
C LEU A 25 12.06 13.64 -7.45
N LYS A 26 13.31 13.22 -7.24
CA LYS A 26 14.40 14.11 -6.79
C LYS A 26 14.52 15.32 -7.72
N GLN A 27 14.54 15.09 -9.04
CA GLN A 27 14.64 16.18 -10.02
C GLN A 27 13.45 17.13 -9.94
N GLU A 28 12.22 16.62 -9.90
CA GLU A 28 11.00 17.42 -9.82
C GLU A 28 10.90 18.21 -8.51
N VAL A 29 11.28 17.61 -7.38
CA VAL A 29 11.31 18.27 -6.06
C VAL A 29 12.35 19.39 -6.04
N LYS A 30 13.52 19.17 -6.67
CA LYS A 30 14.59 20.16 -6.79
C LYS A 30 14.16 21.34 -7.68
N ASP A 31 13.56 21.07 -8.82
CA ASP A 31 13.08 22.09 -9.76
C ASP A 31 11.94 22.92 -9.16
N PHE A 32 11.11 22.30 -8.31
CA PHE A 32 10.06 22.99 -7.57
C PHE A 32 10.59 23.79 -6.36
N GLY A 33 11.85 23.60 -5.95
CA GLY A 33 12.51 24.36 -4.88
C GLY A 33 12.20 23.88 -3.46
N LEU A 34 11.79 22.62 -3.29
CA LEU A 34 11.54 22.05 -1.95
C LEU A 34 12.83 21.60 -1.27
N THR A 35 13.00 22.01 -0.01
CA THR A 35 14.17 21.65 0.81
C THR A 35 13.92 20.39 1.63
N SER A 36 13.73 19.24 0.96
CA SER A 36 13.57 17.93 1.62
C SER A 36 14.92 17.22 1.75
N GLN A 37 15.71 17.56 2.78
CA GLN A 37 17.09 17.08 2.93
C GLN A 37 17.24 15.54 2.92
N TYR A 38 16.27 14.80 3.45
CA TYR A 38 16.31 13.32 3.46
C TYR A 38 16.19 12.73 2.05
N LEU A 39 15.37 13.31 1.16
CA LEU A 39 15.18 12.79 -0.20
C LEU A 39 16.47 12.88 -1.03
N PHE A 40 17.32 13.88 -0.78
CA PHE A 40 18.56 14.12 -1.52
C PHE A 40 19.80 13.47 -0.91
N LYS A 41 19.61 12.53 0.03
CA LYS A 41 20.73 11.78 0.58
C LYS A 41 21.27 10.81 -0.47
N GLU A 42 22.58 10.86 -0.66
CA GLU A 42 23.30 10.01 -1.62
C GLU A 42 24.04 8.85 -0.93
N ASN A 43 24.21 8.93 0.40
CA ASN A 43 24.90 7.91 1.20
C ASN A 43 23.94 6.86 1.78
N ILE A 44 22.93 6.46 1.01
CA ILE A 44 21.96 5.45 1.44
C ILE A 44 22.62 4.06 1.39
N PRO A 45 22.61 3.27 2.48
CA PRO A 45 23.13 1.90 2.47
C PRO A 45 22.45 1.08 1.39
N ASN A 46 23.16 0.16 0.73
CA ASN A 46 22.57 -0.71 -0.29
C ASN A 46 21.34 -1.44 0.26
N TYR A 47 20.30 -1.57 -0.56
CA TYR A 47 19.03 -2.20 -0.18
C TYR A 47 18.40 -2.90 -1.39
N PRO A 48 17.55 -3.92 -1.18
CA PRO A 48 16.98 -4.70 -2.26
C PRO A 48 15.93 -3.93 -3.07
N ARG A 49 15.82 -4.27 -4.36
CA ARG A 49 14.79 -3.76 -5.29
C ARG A 49 13.93 -4.91 -5.81
N PRO A 50 13.03 -5.45 -4.96
CA PRO A 50 12.21 -6.60 -5.31
C PRO A 50 11.05 -6.23 -6.25
N GLU A 51 10.37 -7.26 -6.75
CA GLU A 51 9.09 -7.15 -7.46
C GLU A 51 8.02 -7.92 -6.68
N PHE A 52 6.99 -7.21 -6.21
CA PHE A 52 5.84 -7.77 -5.50
C PHE A 52 4.68 -8.01 -6.47
N HIS A 53 4.05 -9.17 -6.38
CA HIS A 53 2.84 -9.51 -7.12
C HIS A 53 1.68 -9.49 -6.13
N VAL A 54 0.94 -8.40 -6.12
CA VAL A 54 -0.05 -8.10 -5.08
C VAL A 54 -1.45 -8.44 -5.55
N THR A 55 -2.11 -9.30 -4.80
CA THR A 55 -3.44 -9.86 -5.11
C THR A 55 -4.53 -9.42 -4.15
N HIS A 56 -4.20 -8.63 -3.12
CA HIS A 56 -5.14 -8.19 -2.09
C HIS A 56 -5.10 -6.68 -1.91
N LEU A 57 -6.26 -6.10 -1.57
CA LEU A 57 -6.46 -4.70 -1.25
C LEU A 57 -6.96 -4.55 0.18
N LYS A 58 -6.55 -3.47 0.85
CA LYS A 58 -7.08 -3.06 2.16
C LYS A 58 -7.77 -1.71 2.13
N HIS A 59 -8.81 -1.60 2.94
CA HIS A 59 -9.48 -0.36 3.30
C HIS A 59 -9.50 -0.22 4.82
N ASP A 60 -8.68 0.70 5.33
CA ASP A 60 -8.58 0.99 6.76
C ASP A 60 -9.53 2.13 7.11
N THR A 61 -10.31 1.97 8.18
CA THR A 61 -11.34 2.92 8.61
C THR A 61 -11.43 3.03 10.13
N ASP A 62 -11.98 4.14 10.59
CA ASP A 62 -12.39 4.35 11.97
C ASP A 62 -13.81 3.82 12.24
N ARG A 63 -14.29 4.03 13.47
CA ARG A 63 -15.62 3.61 13.93
C ARG A 63 -16.77 4.21 13.13
N GLU A 64 -16.64 5.47 12.73
CA GLU A 64 -17.67 6.16 11.94
C GLU A 64 -17.76 5.51 10.56
N GLY A 65 -16.62 5.31 9.91
CA GLY A 65 -16.60 4.65 8.60
C GLY A 65 -17.01 3.18 8.67
N LEU A 66 -16.67 2.44 9.75
CA LEU A 66 -17.19 1.08 9.96
C LEU A 66 -18.73 1.07 10.03
N THR A 67 -19.30 1.98 10.82
CA THR A 67 -20.76 2.11 10.98
C THR A 67 -21.42 2.48 9.64
N GLY A 68 -20.81 3.41 8.90
CA GLY A 68 -21.26 3.79 7.56
C GLY A 68 -21.25 2.62 6.58
N ILE A 69 -20.13 1.87 6.53
CA ILE A 69 -19.99 0.69 5.67
C ILE A 69 -21.06 -0.36 5.99
N ARG A 70 -21.32 -0.59 7.28
CA ARG A 70 -22.38 -1.51 7.71
C ARG A 70 -23.76 -1.03 7.27
N SER A 71 -24.08 0.24 7.50
CA SER A 71 -25.39 0.82 7.18
C SER A 71 -25.68 0.81 5.69
N ASP A 72 -24.67 1.15 4.88
CA ASP A 72 -24.80 1.27 3.42
C ASP A 72 -24.65 -0.09 2.70
N GLY A 73 -24.19 -1.13 3.41
CA GLY A 73 -23.93 -2.46 2.84
C GLY A 73 -22.73 -2.48 1.90
N GLY A 74 -21.76 -1.58 2.10
CA GLY A 74 -20.65 -1.39 1.19
C GLY A 74 -19.89 -0.09 1.41
N PHE A 75 -18.99 0.21 0.48
CA PHE A 75 -18.06 1.34 0.59
C PHE A 75 -18.53 2.52 -0.24
N ARG A 76 -18.40 3.73 0.28
CA ARG A 76 -18.70 4.98 -0.44
C ARG A 76 -17.53 5.94 -0.34
N ASP A 77 -17.37 6.81 -1.34
CA ASP A 77 -16.53 7.99 -1.13
C ASP A 77 -17.22 8.91 -0.12
N PRO A 78 -16.51 9.41 0.92
CA PRO A 78 -17.09 10.35 1.87
C PRO A 78 -17.35 11.76 1.30
N GLY A 79 -17.35 11.93 -0.03
CA GLY A 79 -18.01 13.05 -0.72
C GLY A 79 -17.32 14.41 -0.61
N LYS A 80 -15.98 14.44 -0.49
CA LYS A 80 -15.22 15.68 -0.28
C LYS A 80 -13.99 15.83 -1.18
N ASP A 81 -13.80 14.95 -2.16
CA ASP A 81 -12.82 15.17 -3.23
C ASP A 81 -13.56 15.45 -4.52
N SER A 82 -13.01 16.39 -5.28
CA SER A 82 -13.44 16.73 -6.63
C SER A 82 -13.61 15.53 -7.56
N LEU A 83 -12.87 14.44 -7.33
CA LEU A 83 -12.86 13.26 -8.21
C LEU A 83 -13.56 12.03 -7.65
N GLN A 84 -14.19 12.15 -6.47
CA GLN A 84 -15.08 11.11 -5.93
C GLN A 84 -14.45 9.69 -5.93
N LEU A 85 -13.23 9.61 -5.40
CA LEU A 85 -12.44 8.38 -5.38
C LEU A 85 -12.63 7.62 -4.06
N LEU A 86 -13.03 6.35 -4.16
CA LEU A 86 -12.95 5.40 -3.06
C LEU A 86 -11.54 4.79 -3.02
N TRP A 87 -10.84 5.02 -1.91
CA TRP A 87 -9.42 4.68 -1.77
C TRP A 87 -9.20 3.29 -1.16
N TRP A 88 -8.29 2.55 -1.78
CA TRP A 88 -7.76 1.28 -1.33
C TRP A 88 -6.23 1.33 -1.33
N SER A 89 -5.60 0.53 -0.47
CA SER A 89 -4.15 0.33 -0.47
C SER A 89 -3.83 -1.11 -0.86
N LEU A 90 -2.66 -1.33 -1.44
CA LEU A 90 -2.14 -2.68 -1.65
C LEU A 90 -1.86 -3.36 -0.29
N VAL A 91 -2.11 -4.67 -0.21
CA VAL A 91 -1.71 -5.50 0.93
C VAL A 91 -0.53 -6.35 0.52
N VAL A 92 0.61 -6.16 1.16
CA VAL A 92 1.76 -7.05 0.97
C VAL A 92 1.95 -7.85 2.26
N GLY A 93 1.62 -9.14 2.20
CA GLY A 93 1.74 -10.07 3.32
C GLY A 93 3.12 -10.75 3.39
N PRO A 94 3.37 -11.53 4.46
CA PRO A 94 4.60 -12.31 4.61
C PRO A 94 4.87 -13.27 3.44
N ASP A 95 3.82 -13.85 2.86
CA ASP A 95 3.94 -14.75 1.70
C ASP A 95 4.37 -13.98 0.44
N ASP A 96 3.85 -12.77 0.23
CA ASP A 96 4.24 -11.90 -0.88
C ASP A 96 5.71 -11.48 -0.77
N VAL A 97 6.17 -11.18 0.45
CA VAL A 97 7.58 -10.88 0.76
C VAL A 97 8.46 -12.08 0.46
N THR A 98 8.08 -13.27 0.92
CA THR A 98 8.84 -14.50 0.67
C THR A 98 8.91 -14.80 -0.83
N ALA A 99 7.80 -14.66 -1.55
CA ALA A 99 7.77 -14.87 -2.99
C ALA A 99 8.60 -13.82 -3.76
N ALA A 100 8.57 -12.56 -3.33
CA ALA A 100 9.36 -11.48 -3.93
C ALA A 100 10.86 -11.68 -3.70
N GLU A 101 11.25 -12.18 -2.53
CA GLU A 101 12.63 -12.55 -2.21
C GLU A 101 13.13 -13.67 -3.12
N THR A 102 12.35 -14.75 -3.27
CA THR A 102 12.67 -15.86 -4.19
C THR A 102 12.88 -15.37 -5.61
N ARG A 103 11.94 -14.56 -6.15
CA ARG A 103 12.06 -13.97 -7.49
C ARG A 103 13.30 -13.11 -7.65
N LEU A 104 13.63 -12.29 -6.65
CA LEU A 104 14.82 -11.44 -6.67
C LEU A 104 16.10 -12.28 -6.72
N LEU A 105 16.17 -13.33 -5.92
CA LEU A 105 17.32 -14.22 -5.88
C LEU A 105 17.47 -15.05 -7.17
N GLU A 106 16.39 -15.58 -7.73
CA GLU A 106 16.40 -16.30 -9.01
C GLU A 106 16.85 -15.39 -10.17
N LYS A 107 16.38 -14.13 -10.18
CA LYS A 107 16.81 -13.14 -11.17
C LYS A 107 18.28 -12.77 -11.03
N THR A 108 18.79 -12.66 -9.80
CA THR A 108 20.17 -12.22 -9.54
C THR A 108 21.16 -13.37 -9.70
N PHE A 109 20.78 -14.57 -9.27
CA PHE A 109 21.60 -15.78 -9.29
C PHE A 109 20.80 -16.94 -9.90
N PRO A 110 20.66 -17.01 -11.25
CA PRO A 110 19.83 -18.02 -11.91
C PRO A 110 20.38 -19.44 -11.76
N ASP A 111 21.71 -19.59 -11.64
CA ASP A 111 22.38 -20.89 -11.63
C ASP A 111 22.75 -21.36 -10.21
N ARG A 112 21.87 -21.17 -9.21
CA ARG A 112 22.13 -21.64 -7.83
C ARG A 112 21.94 -23.15 -7.71
N THR A 113 22.79 -23.79 -6.91
CA THR A 113 22.60 -25.20 -6.52
C THR A 113 21.54 -25.32 -5.43
N GLU A 114 21.03 -26.54 -5.21
CA GLU A 114 20.04 -26.81 -4.16
C GLU A 114 20.59 -26.46 -2.77
N GLU A 115 21.87 -26.75 -2.52
CA GLU A 115 22.54 -26.39 -1.26
C GLU A 115 22.58 -24.87 -1.07
N GLN A 116 22.88 -24.11 -2.13
CA GLN A 116 22.90 -22.64 -2.07
C GLN A 116 21.50 -22.06 -1.80
N VAL A 117 20.45 -22.67 -2.35
CA VAL A 117 19.07 -22.26 -2.07
C VAL A 117 18.71 -22.55 -0.61
N GLN A 118 19.07 -23.72 -0.08
CA GLN A 118 18.77 -24.10 1.30
C GLN A 118 19.55 -23.29 2.35
N MET A 119 20.76 -22.84 2.03
CA MET A 119 21.58 -22.02 2.93
C MET A 119 21.15 -20.54 2.98
N GLN A 120 20.34 -20.08 2.02
CA GLN A 120 19.92 -18.68 1.95
C GLN A 120 19.02 -18.32 3.14
N GLN A 121 19.46 -17.33 3.91
CA GLN A 121 18.65 -16.75 4.98
C GLN A 121 17.72 -15.69 4.40
N SER A 122 16.50 -15.61 4.95
CA SER A 122 15.59 -14.53 4.54
C SER A 122 16.12 -13.17 4.96
N PHE A 123 16.04 -12.20 4.07
CA PHE A 123 16.58 -10.86 4.24
C PHE A 123 15.56 -9.76 3.95
N LEU A 124 14.63 -9.99 3.02
CA LEU A 124 13.76 -8.96 2.48
C LEU A 124 12.81 -8.38 3.53
N GLY A 125 12.30 -9.22 4.42
CA GLY A 125 11.45 -8.79 5.55
C GLY A 125 12.15 -7.79 6.48
N THR A 126 13.48 -7.77 6.52
CA THR A 126 14.25 -6.80 7.32
C THR A 126 14.22 -5.38 6.70
N PHE A 127 13.98 -5.28 5.39
CA PHE A 127 13.87 -4.00 4.66
C PHE A 127 12.41 -3.58 4.43
N ALA A 128 11.47 -4.52 4.43
CA ALA A 128 10.06 -4.29 4.18
C ALA A 128 9.33 -3.76 5.45
N THR A 129 9.65 -2.54 5.88
CA THR A 129 9.17 -1.97 7.15
C THR A 129 8.30 -0.72 7.02
N SER A 130 7.98 -0.29 5.80
CA SER A 130 7.00 0.78 5.59
C SER A 130 5.57 0.31 5.90
N PRO A 131 4.62 1.25 6.11
CA PRO A 131 3.20 0.94 6.35
C PRO A 131 2.50 0.05 5.30
N ALA A 132 3.05 -0.08 4.09
CA ALA A 132 2.54 -1.01 3.08
C ALA A 132 2.69 -2.48 3.49
N PHE A 133 3.72 -2.78 4.31
CA PHE A 133 4.08 -4.11 4.79
C PHE A 133 3.66 -4.37 6.24
N GLU A 134 3.15 -3.36 6.95
CA GLU A 134 2.74 -3.49 8.34
C GLU A 134 1.29 -4.00 8.46
N GLU A 135 1.08 -4.88 9.44
CA GLU A 135 -0.27 -5.31 9.82
C GLU A 135 -1.02 -4.24 10.62
N THR A 136 -0.31 -3.27 11.23
CA THR A 136 -0.93 -2.15 11.93
C THR A 136 -1.63 -1.19 10.95
N SER A 137 -2.51 -0.33 11.48
CA SER A 137 -3.22 0.66 10.69
C SER A 137 -2.80 2.08 11.06
N ARG A 138 -2.76 2.94 10.05
CA ARG A 138 -2.57 4.40 10.21
C ARG A 138 -3.89 5.16 10.17
N LEU A 139 -4.98 4.53 9.71
CA LEU A 139 -6.23 5.21 9.34
C LEU A 139 -7.42 4.87 10.25
N GLY A 140 -7.28 3.89 11.15
CA GLY A 140 -8.30 3.54 12.13
C GLY A 140 -8.23 2.08 12.56
N SER A 141 -9.03 1.70 13.56
CA SER A 141 -8.97 0.39 14.21
C SER A 141 -9.58 -0.75 13.39
N TYR A 142 -10.16 -0.49 12.22
CA TYR A 142 -10.85 -1.50 11.43
C TYR A 142 -10.27 -1.59 10.03
N ARG A 143 -10.05 -2.81 9.55
CA ARG A 143 -9.54 -3.07 8.21
C ARG A 143 -10.40 -4.08 7.50
N PHE A 144 -10.81 -3.73 6.29
CA PHE A 144 -11.35 -4.68 5.33
C PHE A 144 -10.25 -5.10 4.36
N THR A 145 -9.97 -6.39 4.26
CA THR A 145 -8.99 -6.94 3.31
C THR A 145 -9.71 -7.83 2.32
N PHE A 146 -9.69 -7.48 1.03
CA PHE A 146 -10.38 -8.23 -0.02
C PHE A 146 -9.40 -8.70 -1.10
N PRO A 147 -9.65 -9.85 -1.74
CA PRO A 147 -9.02 -10.18 -3.01
C PRO A 147 -9.25 -9.07 -4.04
N LEU A 148 -8.20 -8.66 -4.73
CA LEU A 148 -8.23 -7.62 -5.77
C LEU A 148 -9.27 -7.94 -6.84
N GLU A 149 -9.29 -9.20 -7.30
CA GLU A 149 -10.25 -9.67 -8.31
C GLU A 149 -11.70 -9.47 -7.86
N GLU A 150 -12.01 -9.76 -6.59
CA GLU A 150 -13.37 -9.58 -6.04
C GLU A 150 -13.78 -8.09 -6.03
N VAL A 151 -12.87 -7.19 -5.64
CA VAL A 151 -13.12 -5.74 -5.68
C VAL A 151 -13.35 -5.25 -7.11
N LEU A 152 -12.48 -5.65 -8.05
CA LEU A 152 -12.59 -5.24 -9.45
C LEU A 152 -13.82 -5.85 -10.13
N GLN A 153 -14.20 -7.09 -9.79
CA GLN A 153 -15.41 -7.73 -10.27
C GLN A 153 -16.66 -7.03 -9.73
N ALA A 154 -16.71 -6.74 -8.43
CA ALA A 154 -17.81 -5.99 -7.83
C ALA A 154 -17.95 -4.60 -8.49
N TYR A 155 -16.84 -3.90 -8.70
CA TYR A 155 -16.82 -2.61 -9.40
C TYR A 155 -17.29 -2.74 -10.86
N SER A 156 -16.82 -3.76 -11.58
CA SER A 156 -17.21 -4.04 -12.95
C SER A 156 -18.72 -4.28 -13.08
N GLN A 157 -19.29 -5.13 -12.23
CA GLN A 157 -20.71 -5.47 -12.27
C GLN A 157 -21.58 -4.27 -11.90
N GLN A 158 -21.19 -3.49 -10.90
CA GLN A 158 -22.03 -2.41 -10.36
C GLN A 158 -21.90 -1.09 -11.13
N PHE A 159 -20.73 -0.78 -11.69
CA PHE A 159 -20.44 0.54 -12.27
C PHE A 159 -19.95 0.49 -13.72
N CYS A 160 -19.61 -0.69 -14.24
CA CYS A 160 -19.16 -0.89 -15.63
C CYS A 160 -20.11 -1.76 -16.45
N PHE A 161 -21.31 -2.09 -15.96
CA PHE A 161 -22.27 -2.98 -16.63
C PHE A 161 -21.65 -4.33 -17.03
N GLY A 162 -20.74 -4.85 -16.19
CA GLY A 162 -20.00 -6.10 -16.43
C GLY A 162 -18.80 -5.97 -17.38
N ALA A 163 -18.53 -4.78 -17.93
CA ALA A 163 -17.32 -4.54 -18.72
C ALA A 163 -16.08 -4.42 -17.82
N GLN A 164 -14.89 -4.70 -18.38
CA GLN A 164 -13.65 -4.52 -17.64
C GLN A 164 -13.41 -3.04 -17.31
N PRO A 165 -13.07 -2.71 -16.06
CA PRO A 165 -12.75 -1.34 -15.69
C PRO A 165 -11.41 -0.92 -16.31
N VAL A 166 -11.26 0.38 -16.58
CA VAL A 166 -10.05 0.97 -17.16
C VAL A 166 -9.14 1.45 -16.03
N MET A 167 -7.85 1.10 -16.09
CA MET A 167 -6.84 1.53 -15.13
C MET A 167 -5.89 2.53 -15.76
N ARG A 168 -5.59 3.62 -15.03
CA ARG A 168 -4.71 4.69 -15.49
C ARG A 168 -3.72 5.13 -14.42
N VAL A 169 -2.58 5.62 -14.89
CA VAL A 169 -1.55 6.29 -14.09
C VAL A 169 -2.08 7.66 -13.70
N PHE A 170 -2.59 7.79 -12.47
CA PHE A 170 -3.27 9.02 -12.05
C PHE A 170 -2.29 10.10 -11.60
N LYS A 171 -1.46 9.80 -10.60
CA LYS A 171 -0.45 10.75 -10.09
C LYS A 171 0.55 10.08 -9.17
N THR A 172 1.64 10.79 -8.91
CA THR A 172 2.51 10.57 -7.75
C THR A 172 2.29 11.72 -6.78
N PHE A 173 2.04 11.42 -5.50
CA PHE A 173 2.09 12.45 -4.46
C PHE A 173 3.10 12.10 -3.39
N PHE A 174 3.57 13.14 -2.73
CA PHE A 174 4.66 13.11 -1.78
C PHE A 174 4.24 13.90 -0.54
N TYR A 175 4.30 13.23 0.61
CA TYR A 175 3.99 13.81 1.91
C TYR A 175 4.98 13.31 2.95
N LYS A 176 5.76 14.23 3.53
CA LYS A 176 6.88 13.87 4.42
C LYS A 176 7.76 12.81 3.73
N GLN A 177 7.97 11.64 4.30
CA GLN A 177 8.79 10.58 3.72
C GLN A 177 8.01 9.61 2.82
N GLU A 178 6.69 9.78 2.72
CA GLU A 178 5.81 8.89 1.96
C GLU A 178 5.67 9.35 0.52
N VAL A 179 6.05 8.49 -0.42
CA VAL A 179 5.81 8.63 -1.86
C VAL A 179 4.67 7.68 -2.23
N VAL A 180 3.59 8.20 -2.79
CA VAL A 180 2.42 7.38 -3.16
C VAL A 180 2.19 7.47 -4.65
N HIS A 181 2.22 6.31 -5.31
CA HIS A 181 1.81 6.16 -6.70
C HIS A 181 0.34 5.77 -6.75
N VAL A 182 -0.47 6.58 -7.41
CA VAL A 182 -1.92 6.38 -7.46
C VAL A 182 -2.32 5.79 -8.81
N VAL A 183 -2.98 4.64 -8.77
CA VAL A 183 -3.73 4.10 -9.90
C VAL A 183 -5.18 4.54 -9.75
N VAL A 184 -5.75 5.12 -10.81
CA VAL A 184 -7.21 5.35 -10.87
C VAL A 184 -7.86 4.25 -11.69
N VAL A 185 -8.97 3.74 -11.18
CA VAL A 185 -9.81 2.74 -11.84
C VAL A 185 -11.16 3.39 -12.12
N HIS A 186 -11.59 3.36 -13.37
CA HIS A 186 -12.83 4.01 -13.78
C HIS A 186 -13.61 3.19 -14.82
N SER A 187 -14.91 3.42 -14.89
CA SER A 187 -15.78 2.90 -15.96
C SER A 187 -15.46 3.56 -17.31
N LEU A 188 -15.65 2.83 -18.41
CA LEU A 188 -15.51 3.37 -19.76
C LEU A 188 -16.49 4.53 -20.03
N ALA A 189 -17.64 4.57 -19.33
CA ALA A 189 -18.58 5.68 -19.39
C ALA A 189 -17.95 7.02 -18.98
N ASN A 190 -16.93 6.97 -18.09
CA ASN A 190 -16.21 8.13 -17.58
C ASN A 190 -14.87 8.37 -18.31
N GLN A 191 -14.70 7.80 -19.50
CA GLN A 191 -13.45 7.88 -20.26
C GLN A 191 -13.01 9.32 -20.55
N GLN A 192 -13.94 10.26 -20.75
CA GLN A 192 -13.60 11.66 -21.01
C GLN A 192 -12.90 12.31 -19.81
N LEU A 193 -13.35 12.02 -18.58
CA LEU A 193 -12.79 12.59 -17.35
C LEU A 193 -11.33 12.18 -17.13
N PHE A 194 -10.95 10.99 -17.58
CA PHE A 194 -9.62 10.44 -17.32
C PHE A 194 -8.75 10.28 -18.58
N SER A 195 -9.20 10.82 -19.71
CA SER A 195 -8.53 10.61 -21.01
C SER A 195 -7.12 11.21 -21.07
N GLU A 196 -6.83 12.22 -20.25
CA GLU A 196 -5.50 12.85 -20.15
C GLU A 196 -4.46 11.97 -19.42
N TYR A 197 -4.91 11.05 -18.55
CA TYR A 197 -4.02 10.17 -17.79
C TYR A 197 -3.59 8.97 -18.64
N PRO A 198 -2.32 8.58 -18.65
CA PRO A 198 -1.87 7.40 -19.38
C PRO A 198 -2.56 6.13 -18.92
N LEU A 199 -2.80 5.19 -19.83
CA LEU A 199 -3.21 3.83 -19.47
C LEU A 199 -2.13 3.17 -18.61
N LEU A 200 -2.55 2.35 -17.65
CA LEU A 200 -1.62 1.52 -16.89
C LEU A 200 -1.21 0.33 -17.76
N THR A 201 -0.06 0.44 -18.43
CA THR A 201 0.48 -0.58 -19.33
C THR A 201 1.49 -1.49 -18.64
N ASP A 202 1.72 -2.68 -19.19
CA ASP A 202 2.77 -3.62 -18.72
C ASP A 202 4.18 -3.17 -19.16
N ASP A 203 4.61 -2.01 -18.65
CA ASP A 203 6.00 -1.56 -18.81
C ASP A 203 6.88 -2.19 -17.71
N PRO A 204 7.90 -2.99 -18.06
CA PRO A 204 8.80 -3.59 -17.07
C PRO A 204 9.60 -2.55 -16.25
N ASN A 205 9.68 -1.31 -16.72
CA ASN A 205 10.37 -0.23 -16.03
C ASN A 205 9.43 0.62 -15.15
N ALA A 206 8.12 0.43 -15.21
CA ALA A 206 7.19 1.20 -14.39
C ALA A 206 7.19 0.72 -12.93
N VAL A 207 6.94 1.66 -12.00
CA VAL A 207 6.87 1.41 -10.55
C VAL A 207 5.69 0.50 -10.21
N CYS A 208 4.57 0.66 -10.90
CA CYS A 208 3.37 -0.16 -10.71
C CYS A 208 2.75 -0.46 -12.07
N VAL A 209 2.39 -1.73 -12.29
CA VAL A 209 1.62 -2.18 -13.46
C VAL A 209 0.55 -3.16 -13.03
N TYR A 210 -0.43 -3.42 -13.89
CA TYR A 210 -1.44 -4.46 -13.66
C TYR A 210 -1.34 -5.51 -14.76
N ARG A 211 -1.13 -6.77 -14.35
CA ARG A 211 -0.98 -7.91 -15.27
C ARG A 211 -1.42 -9.20 -14.57
N ASP A 212 -2.02 -10.10 -15.34
CA ASP A 212 -2.41 -11.45 -14.87
C ASP A 212 -3.24 -11.45 -13.57
N GLY A 213 -4.14 -10.46 -13.42
CA GLY A 213 -5.03 -10.37 -12.26
C GLY A 213 -4.39 -9.79 -10.99
N CYS A 214 -3.14 -9.31 -11.04
CA CYS A 214 -2.44 -8.74 -9.90
C CYS A 214 -1.80 -7.38 -10.22
N PHE A 215 -1.56 -6.58 -9.18
CA PHE A 215 -0.67 -5.44 -9.30
C PHE A 215 0.77 -5.91 -9.14
N ILE A 216 1.62 -5.59 -10.11
CA ILE A 216 3.05 -5.79 -10.00
C ILE A 216 3.66 -4.47 -9.53
N TRP A 217 4.13 -4.46 -8.29
CA TRP A 217 4.70 -3.30 -7.64
C TRP A 217 6.21 -3.47 -7.45
N ARG A 218 6.97 -2.46 -7.89
CA ARG A 218 8.43 -2.38 -7.84
C ARG A 218 8.83 -1.16 -7.02
N PRO A 219 8.78 -1.23 -5.68
CA PRO A 219 9.17 -0.10 -4.84
C PRO A 219 10.64 0.25 -5.07
N GLU A 220 10.92 1.54 -5.14
CA GLU A 220 12.27 2.09 -5.13
C GLU A 220 12.75 2.44 -3.73
N ALA A 221 11.86 2.46 -2.73
CA ALA A 221 12.21 2.43 -1.31
C ALA A 221 11.12 1.77 -0.46
N MET A 222 11.50 0.89 0.48
CA MET A 222 10.56 0.09 1.29
C MET A 222 10.57 0.40 2.78
N CYS A 223 11.47 1.26 3.25
CA CYS A 223 11.62 1.60 4.66
C CYS A 223 11.92 3.08 4.84
N GLU A 224 11.34 3.66 5.89
CA GLU A 224 11.56 5.06 6.23
C GLU A 224 13.01 5.33 6.68
N THR A 225 13.62 4.35 7.35
CA THR A 225 14.98 4.43 7.89
C THR A 225 15.77 3.18 7.50
N HIS A 226 16.90 3.40 6.83
CA HIS A 226 17.83 2.35 6.45
C HIS A 226 18.74 1.99 7.63
N TRP A 227 18.26 1.04 8.45
CA TRP A 227 19.01 0.42 9.54
C TRP A 227 19.93 -0.71 9.09
N TYR A 228 19.80 -1.15 7.84
CA TYR A 228 20.47 -2.32 7.31
C TYR A 228 21.02 -2.05 5.92
N GLU A 229 22.12 -2.73 5.61
CA GLU A 229 22.77 -2.77 4.31
C GLU A 229 22.65 -4.19 3.74
N LEU A 230 22.25 -4.28 2.47
CA LEU A 230 22.26 -5.52 1.71
C LEU A 230 23.69 -5.79 1.21
N ILE A 231 24.20 -6.97 1.52
CA ILE A 231 25.50 -7.46 1.07
C ILE A 231 25.28 -8.57 0.06
N GLU A 232 25.69 -8.33 -1.19
CA GLU A 232 25.69 -9.36 -2.25
C GLU A 232 27.01 -10.15 -2.25
N ARG A 233 26.98 -11.43 -1.85
CA ARG A 233 28.12 -12.33 -1.98
C ARG A 233 28.01 -13.11 -3.28
N ARG A 234 28.52 -12.53 -4.37
CA ARG A 234 28.39 -13.12 -5.71
C ARG A 234 29.08 -14.48 -5.85
N ASP A 235 30.22 -14.68 -5.19
CA ASP A 235 30.96 -15.95 -5.23
C ASP A 235 30.17 -17.09 -4.58
N GLU A 236 29.45 -16.77 -3.50
CA GLU A 236 28.62 -17.71 -2.74
C GLU A 236 27.17 -17.77 -3.28
N LYS A 237 26.80 -16.85 -4.17
CA LYS A 237 25.45 -16.61 -4.69
C LYS A 237 24.42 -16.40 -3.56
N GLN A 238 24.82 -15.62 -2.55
CA GLN A 238 24.02 -15.32 -1.37
C GLN A 238 23.74 -13.82 -1.25
N MET A 239 22.62 -13.48 -0.62
CA MET A 239 22.34 -12.13 -0.12
C MET A 239 22.30 -12.14 1.40
N GLU A 240 23.01 -11.21 2.02
CA GLU A 240 23.08 -11.09 3.48
C GLU A 240 22.67 -9.70 3.95
N VAL A 241 22.29 -9.62 5.22
CA VAL A 241 21.93 -8.38 5.90
C VAL A 241 23.03 -7.99 6.87
N LYS A 242 23.47 -6.73 6.79
CA LYS A 242 24.36 -6.13 7.77
C LYS A 242 23.66 -4.98 8.48
N LYS A 243 23.62 -5.02 9.82
CA LYS A 243 23.06 -3.91 10.61
C LYS A 243 24.00 -2.70 10.59
N MET A 244 23.43 -1.53 10.34
CA MET A 244 24.11 -0.24 10.38
C MET A 244 24.06 0.36 11.78
N VAL A 245 25.09 1.11 12.14
CA VAL A 245 25.22 1.78 13.44
C VAL A 245 25.71 3.22 13.28
N GLY A 246 25.31 4.09 14.20
CA GLY A 246 25.73 5.50 14.22
C GLY A 246 25.38 6.22 12.91
N TRP A 247 26.37 6.91 12.34
CA TRP A 247 26.24 7.69 11.10
C TRP A 247 25.89 6.86 9.85
N GLY A 248 25.95 5.53 9.93
CA GLY A 248 25.52 4.64 8.85
C GLY A 248 24.01 4.52 8.70
N VAL A 249 23.23 4.92 9.71
CA VAL A 249 21.76 4.87 9.68
C VAL A 249 21.23 6.10 8.94
N GLN A 250 20.37 5.89 7.94
CA GLN A 250 19.84 6.97 7.11
C GLN A 250 18.32 7.02 7.07
N TYR A 251 17.75 8.13 7.55
CA TYR A 251 16.36 8.51 7.25
C TYR A 251 16.22 8.86 5.77
N TYR A 252 15.25 8.26 5.09
CA TYR A 252 15.04 8.40 3.65
C TYR A 252 13.55 8.52 3.30
N VAL A 253 13.13 8.05 2.14
CA VAL A 253 11.72 7.96 1.75
C VAL A 253 11.28 6.51 1.66
N TRP A 254 9.98 6.30 1.57
CA TRP A 254 9.39 4.99 1.34
C TRP A 254 8.17 5.11 0.43
N ASP A 255 7.94 4.07 -0.36
CA ASP A 255 6.92 4.05 -1.40
C ASP A 255 5.66 3.33 -0.94
N ASN A 256 4.55 3.73 -1.54
CA ASN A 256 3.24 3.12 -1.39
C ASN A 256 2.49 3.17 -2.72
N VAL A 257 1.51 2.29 -2.87
CA VAL A 257 0.56 2.31 -3.99
C VAL A 257 -0.85 2.42 -3.45
N ALA A 258 -1.57 3.43 -3.95
CA ALA A 258 -2.99 3.60 -3.68
C ALA A 258 -3.81 3.36 -4.94
N VAL A 259 -4.95 2.69 -4.78
CA VAL A 259 -5.91 2.44 -5.85
C VAL A 259 -7.17 3.26 -5.56
N GLY A 260 -7.50 4.20 -6.44
CA GLY A 260 -8.71 5.00 -6.36
C GLY A 260 -9.76 4.49 -7.33
N LEU A 261 -10.88 3.97 -6.82
CA LEU A 261 -12.03 3.61 -7.63
C LEU A 261 -12.92 4.85 -7.81
N HIS A 262 -13.11 5.31 -9.05
CA HIS A 262 -14.01 6.42 -9.33
C HIS A 262 -15.47 5.99 -9.18
N MET A 263 -16.22 6.71 -8.37
CA MET A 263 -17.64 6.47 -8.12
C MET A 263 -18.38 7.80 -8.17
N GLU A 264 -19.58 7.83 -8.77
CA GLU A 264 -20.40 9.04 -8.76
C GLU A 264 -20.93 9.34 -7.35
N GLU A 265 -21.34 10.58 -7.13
CA GLU A 265 -21.83 11.05 -5.84
C GLU A 265 -22.99 10.18 -5.33
N GLY A 266 -22.87 9.71 -4.09
CA GLY A 266 -23.88 8.87 -3.44
C GLY A 266 -23.85 7.39 -3.85
N GLN A 267 -22.99 6.99 -4.80
CA GLN A 267 -22.81 5.57 -5.11
C GLN A 267 -22.15 4.83 -3.94
N VAL A 268 -22.50 3.55 -3.83
CA VAL A 268 -21.98 2.62 -2.83
C VAL A 268 -21.53 1.35 -3.55
N LEU A 269 -20.27 0.96 -3.40
CA LEU A 269 -19.72 -0.30 -3.88
C LEU A 269 -20.15 -1.38 -2.88
N LYS A 270 -21.20 -2.10 -3.23
CA LYS A 270 -21.86 -3.07 -2.35
C LYS A 270 -21.13 -4.41 -2.32
N PHE A 271 -21.17 -5.04 -1.16
CA PHE A 271 -20.74 -6.41 -0.96
C PHE A 271 -21.81 -7.15 -0.16
N ASP A 272 -21.76 -8.48 -0.24
CA ASP A 272 -22.60 -9.30 0.63
C ASP A 272 -22.25 -9.02 2.11
N PRO A 273 -23.23 -8.90 3.03
CA PRO A 273 -22.97 -8.59 4.43
C PRO A 273 -22.07 -9.59 5.15
N ASP A 274 -22.15 -10.87 4.79
CA ASP A 274 -21.32 -11.93 5.36
C ASP A 274 -19.89 -11.80 4.81
N ARG A 275 -19.74 -11.49 3.52
CA ARG A 275 -18.42 -11.15 2.93
C ARG A 275 -17.77 -9.94 3.59
N LEU A 276 -18.51 -8.87 3.88
CA LEU A 276 -17.99 -7.72 4.64
C LEU A 276 -17.47 -8.16 6.02
N ARG A 277 -18.23 -9.02 6.71
CA ARG A 277 -17.87 -9.50 8.04
C ARG A 277 -16.67 -10.45 8.04
N GLU A 278 -16.57 -11.33 7.05
CA GLU A 278 -15.47 -12.27 6.87
C GLU A 278 -14.14 -11.54 6.66
N ASN A 279 -14.16 -10.49 5.84
CA ASN A 279 -12.98 -9.72 5.46
C ASN A 279 -12.61 -8.59 6.45
N LEU A 280 -13.38 -8.42 7.53
CA LEU A 280 -13.14 -7.43 8.58
C LEU A 280 -12.18 -7.95 9.65
N THR A 281 -11.17 -7.16 9.96
CA THR A 281 -10.19 -7.38 11.03
C THR A 281 -10.04 -6.13 11.90
N ILE A 282 -9.59 -6.31 13.14
CA ILE A 282 -9.22 -5.21 14.04
C ILE A 282 -7.71 -4.97 13.92
N CYS A 283 -7.34 -3.70 13.79
CA CYS A 283 -5.96 -3.25 13.68
C CYS A 283 -5.55 -2.44 14.91
N TYR A 284 -4.30 -2.64 15.34
CA TYR A 284 -3.66 -1.76 16.30
C TYR A 284 -3.15 -0.51 15.60
N LYS A 285 -2.91 0.51 16.42
CA LYS A 285 -2.34 1.77 16.00
C LYS A 285 -0.88 1.60 15.54
N GLY A 286 -0.60 2.03 14.31
CA GLY A 286 0.76 2.09 13.77
C GLY A 286 1.55 3.33 14.22
N LYS A 287 2.87 3.30 14.05
CA LYS A 287 3.80 4.36 14.51
C LYS A 287 3.52 5.73 13.89
N SER A 288 3.09 5.76 12.63
CA SER A 288 2.84 6.99 11.87
C SER A 288 1.34 7.26 11.69
N GLN A 289 0.61 7.39 12.81
CA GLN A 289 -0.85 7.59 12.79
C GLN A 289 -1.26 8.82 11.97
N ILE A 290 -2.30 8.64 11.16
CA ILE A 290 -2.95 9.73 10.43
C ILE A 290 -4.35 9.99 11.00
N ALA A 291 -5.06 8.94 11.42
CA ALA A 291 -6.32 9.09 12.14
C ALA A 291 -6.11 9.73 13.52
N ARG A 292 -7.15 10.43 13.99
CA ARG A 292 -7.13 11.11 15.29
C ARG A 292 -7.40 10.16 16.45
N GLU A 293 -8.22 9.14 16.21
CA GLU A 293 -8.75 8.25 17.23
C GLU A 293 -8.62 6.80 16.78
N PHE A 294 -8.28 5.94 17.74
CA PHE A 294 -8.28 4.49 17.61
C PHE A 294 -9.04 3.94 18.81
N ASP A 295 -9.95 3.02 18.55
CA ASP A 295 -10.62 2.26 19.60
C ASP A 295 -9.63 1.33 20.30
N SER A 296 -9.85 1.11 21.60
CA SER A 296 -9.21 0.00 22.30
C SER A 296 -9.65 -1.34 21.67
N LEU A 297 -8.89 -2.41 21.87
CA LEU A 297 -9.27 -3.72 21.34
C LEU A 297 -10.66 -4.15 21.84
N GLU A 298 -10.94 -3.96 23.13
CA GLU A 298 -12.24 -4.31 23.74
C GLU A 298 -13.38 -3.50 23.11
N ASP A 299 -13.20 -2.19 22.96
CA ASP A 299 -14.19 -1.31 22.35
C ASP A 299 -14.40 -1.62 20.87
N ALA A 300 -13.33 -1.96 20.16
CA ALA A 300 -13.36 -2.32 18.75
C ALA A 300 -14.13 -3.62 18.55
N GLU A 301 -13.84 -4.65 19.35
CA GLU A 301 -14.57 -5.92 19.31
C GLU A 301 -16.05 -5.74 19.66
N GLN A 302 -16.35 -4.94 20.68
CA GLN A 302 -17.74 -4.68 21.07
C GLN A 302 -18.50 -4.01 19.95
N CYS A 303 -17.91 -3.01 19.30
CA CYS A 303 -18.52 -2.35 18.14
C CYS A 303 -18.81 -3.33 16.99
N VAL A 304 -17.88 -4.24 16.68
CA VAL A 304 -18.13 -5.27 15.65
C VAL A 304 -19.28 -6.20 16.06
N ARG A 305 -19.34 -6.62 17.33
CA ARG A 305 -20.43 -7.46 17.85
C ARG A 305 -21.80 -6.78 17.73
N ASP A 306 -21.86 -5.47 18.00
CA ASP A 306 -23.10 -4.70 17.92
C ASP A 306 -23.59 -4.55 16.47
N LEU A 307 -22.66 -4.40 15.52
CA LEU A 307 -22.97 -4.23 14.09
C LEU A 307 -23.27 -5.55 13.36
N TRP A 308 -22.63 -6.66 13.77
CA TRP A 308 -22.81 -8.01 13.21
C TRP A 308 -23.12 -9.08 14.28
N PRO A 309 -24.30 -9.04 14.91
CA PRO A 309 -24.74 -10.11 15.83
C PRO A 309 -25.07 -11.40 15.05
N PRO A 310 -24.77 -12.63 15.54
CA PRO A 310 -24.14 -13.03 16.80
C PRO A 310 -22.71 -13.61 16.63
N ALA A 311 -22.05 -13.37 15.48
CA ALA A 311 -20.81 -14.07 15.13
C ALA A 311 -19.58 -13.48 15.87
N PRO A 312 -18.94 -14.21 16.81
CA PRO A 312 -17.71 -13.74 17.43
C PRO A 312 -16.60 -13.60 16.37
N LEU A 313 -15.67 -12.66 16.60
CA LEU A 313 -14.46 -12.57 15.79
C LEU A 313 -13.61 -13.83 16.00
N THR A 314 -13.08 -14.36 14.91
CA THR A 314 -12.10 -15.46 14.97
C THR A 314 -10.76 -14.94 15.51
N GLU A 315 -9.91 -15.82 16.03
CA GLU A 315 -8.57 -15.43 16.51
C GLU A 315 -7.74 -14.75 15.41
N SER A 316 -7.85 -15.16 14.14
CA SER A 316 -7.17 -14.48 13.03
C SER A 316 -7.70 -13.06 12.78
N GLN A 317 -8.99 -12.81 13.03
CA GLN A 317 -9.59 -11.47 12.91
C GLN A 317 -9.28 -10.56 14.09
N LYS A 318 -9.00 -11.14 15.26
CA LYS A 318 -8.55 -10.42 16.47
C LYS A 318 -7.04 -10.19 16.51
N ALA A 319 -6.27 -11.14 15.96
CA ALA A 319 -4.82 -11.24 16.11
C ALA A 319 -4.03 -10.87 14.85
N SER A 320 -4.61 -10.13 13.90
CA SER A 320 -3.88 -9.58 12.76
C SER A 320 -2.83 -8.51 13.16
N CYS A 321 -2.42 -8.46 14.42
CA CYS A 321 -1.42 -7.54 14.96
C CYS A 321 -0.89 -8.18 16.25
N LYS A 322 0.06 -9.12 16.15
CA LYS A 322 0.63 -9.80 17.32
C LYS A 322 1.65 -8.97 18.11
N THR A 323 1.82 -7.70 17.81
CA THR A 323 2.73 -6.83 18.57
C THR A 323 2.14 -5.42 18.68
N GLU A 324 1.80 -5.01 19.91
CA GLU A 324 1.97 -3.60 20.25
C GLU A 324 3.44 -3.26 19.97
N PRO A 325 3.76 -2.14 19.28
CA PRO A 325 5.14 -1.72 19.21
C PRO A 325 5.60 -1.47 20.64
N ASP A 326 6.57 -2.27 21.11
CA ASP A 326 7.28 -2.02 22.36
C ASP A 326 7.58 -0.52 22.44
N SER A 327 6.99 0.13 23.43
CA SER A 327 7.41 1.44 23.90
C SER A 327 8.80 1.24 24.53
N SER A 328 9.81 1.14 23.70
CA SER A 328 11.21 1.19 24.12
C SER A 328 11.79 2.50 23.60
N ASP A 329 12.18 3.33 24.57
CA ASP A 329 12.71 4.69 24.47
C ASP A 329 13.89 4.88 23.49
#